data_AF-A0A839LCZ6-F1
#
_entry.id   AF-A0A839LCZ6-F1
#
_cell.length_a   1.000
_cell.length_b   1.000
_cell.length_c   1.000
_cell.angle_alpha   90.00
_cell.angle_beta   90.00
_cell.angle_gamma   90.00
#
_symmetry.space_group_name_H-M   'P 1'
#
loop_
_entity.id
_entity.type
_entity.pdbx_description
1 polymer ?
#
loop_
_entity_poly.entity_id
_entity_poly.type
_entity_poly.pdbx_seq_one_letter_code
_entity_poly.pdbx_strand_id
1 'polypeptide(L)'
;MTRITDRLRSLFRRAGPAERDPLDYGQMVHLDAEDLAEGGILSAYQQLLPLLRRYASSPLEVTEEGDDDGATYCVAAGGKKYVIWDIGAKSQDGWARATVAFFDIVNASLASSEHRFYALYGGNDLSGLFLTEQEFAAARRAIKKPAHWPWVPVNQPPHYGYPVEGAV
;
A
#
# COMPACT_ATOMS: atom_id res chain seq x y z
N MET A 1 69.95 9.89 -12.51
CA MET A 1 68.63 9.23 -12.67
C MET A 1 67.69 9.78 -11.60
N THR A 2 66.36 9.88 -11.76
CA THR A 2 65.50 9.84 -12.96
C THR A 2 64.12 10.43 -12.62
N ARG A 3 63.31 10.72 -13.66
CA ARG A 3 61.86 11.01 -13.72
C ARG A 3 61.04 10.70 -12.44
N ILE A 4 60.30 11.62 -11.84
CA ILE A 4 59.08 12.37 -12.30
C ILE A 4 57.76 11.60 -12.03
N THR A 5 56.86 12.29 -11.30
CA THR A 5 55.38 12.17 -11.16
C THR A 5 54.69 10.98 -10.47
N ASP A 6 53.59 11.35 -9.77
CA ASP A 6 52.29 10.65 -9.71
C ASP A 6 52.18 9.26 -9.05
N ARG A 7 51.20 8.99 -8.17
CA ARG A 7 49.80 9.40 -8.21
C ARG A 7 49.12 9.30 -6.84
N LEU A 8 48.05 10.09 -6.70
CA LEU A 8 46.92 9.84 -5.81
C LEU A 8 46.62 8.33 -5.69
N ARG A 9 46.83 7.73 -4.50
CA ARG A 9 46.22 6.43 -4.19
C ARG A 9 44.73 6.66 -3.98
N SER A 10 44.01 6.48 -5.08
CA SER A 10 42.57 6.63 -5.17
C SER A 10 41.86 6.03 -3.98
N LEU A 11 40.91 6.80 -3.42
CA LEU A 11 39.86 6.33 -2.55
C LEU A 11 38.86 5.46 -3.34
N PHE A 12 39.33 4.41 -4.01
CA PHE A 12 38.51 3.27 -4.38
C PHE A 12 38.20 2.46 -3.13
N ARG A 13 37.45 3.09 -2.21
CA ARG A 13 36.36 2.40 -1.54
C ARG A 13 35.56 1.75 -2.66
N ARG A 14 35.74 0.44 -2.87
CA ARG A 14 34.79 -0.36 -3.62
C ARG A 14 33.43 0.03 -3.05
N ALA A 15 32.59 0.66 -3.86
CA ALA A 15 31.17 0.54 -3.61
C ALA A 15 30.93 -0.97 -3.52
N GLY A 16 30.35 -1.42 -2.41
CA GLY A 16 29.69 -2.73 -2.43
C GLY A 16 28.64 -2.74 -3.54
N PRO A 17 28.02 -3.89 -3.85
CA PRO A 17 26.79 -3.86 -4.64
C PRO A 17 25.90 -2.78 -4.01
N ALA A 18 25.45 -1.81 -4.81
CA ALA A 18 24.52 -0.80 -4.34
C ALA A 18 23.39 -1.56 -3.67
N GLU A 19 23.17 -1.27 -2.38
CA GLU A 19 22.24 -2.00 -1.52
C GLU A 19 20.90 -1.99 -2.26
N ARG A 20 20.54 -3.16 -2.83
CA ARG A 20 19.35 -3.23 -3.69
C ARG A 20 18.19 -2.82 -2.84
N ASP A 21 17.39 -1.88 -3.32
CA ASP A 21 16.23 -1.43 -2.59
C ASP A 21 15.37 -2.66 -2.24
N PRO A 22 14.94 -2.83 -0.98
CA PRO A 22 14.22 -4.02 -0.56
C PRO A 22 12.84 -4.16 -1.22
N LEU A 23 12.36 -3.15 -1.96
CA LEU A 23 11.10 -3.15 -2.69
C LEU A 23 11.33 -2.99 -4.20
N ASP A 24 10.58 -3.74 -5.01
CA ASP A 24 10.51 -3.53 -6.46
C ASP A 24 9.39 -2.52 -6.79
N TYR A 25 9.72 -1.23 -6.77
CA TYR A 25 8.77 -0.17 -7.15
C TYR A 25 8.28 -0.28 -8.61
N GLY A 26 8.92 -1.08 -9.47
CA GLY A 26 8.42 -1.38 -10.81
C GLY A 26 7.14 -2.22 -10.81
N GLN A 27 6.80 -2.84 -9.68
CA GLN A 27 5.55 -3.59 -9.47
C GLN A 27 4.55 -2.84 -8.57
N MET A 28 4.84 -1.60 -8.19
CA MET A 28 3.97 -0.79 -7.36
C MET A 28 2.69 -0.42 -8.12
N VAL A 29 1.54 -0.66 -7.49
CA VAL A 29 0.24 -0.19 -7.96
C VAL A 29 -0.02 1.15 -7.30
N HIS A 30 -0.03 2.23 -8.08
CA HIS A 30 -0.48 3.53 -7.61
C HIS A 30 -1.99 3.50 -7.36
N LEU A 31 -2.41 4.14 -6.28
CA LEU A 31 -3.78 4.35 -5.84
C LEU A 31 -3.89 5.82 -5.44
N ASP A 32 -5.09 6.33 -5.17
CA ASP A 32 -5.26 7.61 -4.50
C ASP A 32 -6.33 7.41 -3.41
N ALA A 33 -6.02 7.82 -2.16
CA ALA A 33 -6.96 7.68 -1.04
C ALA A 33 -8.19 8.61 -1.17
N GLU A 34 -8.07 9.70 -1.92
CA GLU A 34 -9.14 10.61 -2.30
C GLU A 34 -10.04 9.94 -3.36
N ASP A 35 -9.48 9.49 -4.49
CA ASP A 35 -10.23 8.73 -5.51
C ASP A 35 -10.97 7.52 -4.91
N LEU A 36 -10.28 6.72 -4.07
CA LEU A 36 -10.90 5.57 -3.40
C LEU A 36 -12.07 5.97 -2.49
N ALA A 37 -12.09 7.18 -1.93
CA ALA A 37 -13.17 7.64 -1.06
C ALA A 37 -14.32 8.32 -1.81
N GLU A 38 -14.07 8.84 -3.02
CA GLU A 38 -15.06 9.51 -3.86
C GLU A 38 -15.71 8.57 -4.90
N GLY A 39 -15.84 7.28 -4.59
CA GLY A 39 -16.46 6.28 -5.48
C GLY A 39 -15.49 5.44 -6.31
N GLY A 40 -14.18 5.46 -6.01
CA GLY A 40 -13.16 4.81 -6.83
C GLY A 40 -12.85 3.33 -6.51
N ILE A 41 -13.34 2.74 -5.41
CA ILE A 41 -12.91 1.40 -4.96
C ILE A 41 -13.18 0.31 -5.99
N LEU A 42 -14.36 0.25 -6.60
CA LEU A 42 -14.68 -0.77 -7.62
C LEU A 42 -13.83 -0.58 -8.87
N SER A 43 -13.63 0.66 -9.32
CA SER A 43 -12.78 0.99 -10.47
C SER A 43 -11.33 0.55 -10.22
N ALA A 44 -10.75 0.94 -9.08
CA ALA A 44 -9.40 0.56 -8.69
C ALA A 44 -9.27 -0.97 -8.52
N TYR A 45 -10.28 -1.65 -7.98
CA TYR A 45 -10.28 -3.10 -7.83
C TYR A 45 -10.36 -3.81 -9.18
N GLN A 46 -11.19 -3.34 -10.10
CA GLN A 46 -11.29 -3.86 -11.47
C GLN A 46 -9.96 -3.68 -12.24
N GLN A 47 -9.26 -2.57 -12.04
CA GLN A 47 -7.92 -2.34 -12.60
C GLN A 47 -6.86 -3.27 -11.96
N LEU A 48 -6.99 -3.59 -10.67
CA LEU A 48 -6.10 -4.50 -9.93
C LEU A 48 -6.35 -5.99 -10.26
N LEU A 49 -7.57 -6.38 -10.63
CA LEU A 49 -7.98 -7.78 -10.86
C LEU A 49 -7.02 -8.61 -11.74
N PRO A 50 -6.47 -8.12 -12.88
CA PRO A 50 -5.53 -8.88 -13.71
C PRO A 50 -4.21 -9.22 -12.99
N LEU A 51 -3.79 -8.39 -12.03
CA LEU A 51 -2.60 -8.65 -11.20
C LEU A 51 -2.97 -9.53 -10.00
N LEU A 52 -4.07 -9.24 -9.32
CA LEU A 52 -4.59 -10.03 -8.18
C LEU A 52 -4.83 -11.50 -8.56
N ARG A 53 -5.32 -11.78 -9.77
CA ARG A 53 -5.51 -13.15 -10.31
C ARG A 53 -4.23 -13.98 -10.47
N ARG A 54 -3.04 -13.37 -10.35
CA ARG A 54 -1.76 -14.11 -10.30
C ARG A 54 -1.51 -14.75 -8.93
N TYR A 55 -2.15 -14.21 -7.88
CA TYR A 55 -1.94 -14.59 -6.48
C TYR A 55 -3.17 -15.26 -5.85
N ALA A 56 -4.37 -15.05 -6.43
CA ALA A 56 -5.63 -15.63 -5.99
C ALA A 56 -6.43 -16.19 -7.19
N SER A 57 -6.83 -17.47 -7.13
CA SER A 57 -7.57 -18.14 -8.20
C SER A 57 -9.04 -17.70 -8.31
N SER A 58 -9.64 -17.24 -7.21
CA SER A 58 -11.01 -16.73 -7.15
C SER A 58 -11.07 -15.48 -6.25
N PRO A 59 -10.67 -14.30 -6.75
CA PRO A 59 -10.83 -13.04 -6.02
C PRO A 59 -12.30 -12.76 -5.67
N LEU A 60 -12.53 -11.98 -4.61
CA LEU A 60 -13.88 -11.61 -4.20
C LEU A 60 -14.59 -10.77 -5.28
N GLU A 61 -15.91 -10.91 -5.35
CA GLU A 61 -16.77 -9.92 -5.99
C GLU A 61 -16.86 -8.67 -5.09
N VAL A 62 -16.90 -7.50 -5.72
CA VAL A 62 -16.97 -6.19 -5.07
C VAL A 62 -18.12 -5.43 -5.71
N THR A 63 -18.98 -4.83 -4.88
CA THR A 63 -20.08 -3.97 -5.30
C THR A 63 -20.03 -2.65 -4.52
N GLU A 64 -20.48 -1.58 -5.16
CA GLU A 64 -20.61 -0.25 -4.55
C GLU A 64 -22.08 0.13 -4.42
N GLU A 65 -22.38 0.85 -3.34
CA GLU A 65 -23.69 1.40 -3.04
C GLU A 65 -23.49 2.85 -2.59
N GLY A 66 -24.12 3.80 -3.28
CA GLY A 66 -24.19 5.20 -2.90
C GLY A 66 -25.55 5.78 -3.28
N ASP A 67 -25.84 6.97 -2.79
CA ASP A 67 -27.02 7.76 -3.17
C ASP A 67 -26.67 8.82 -4.22
N ASP A 68 -27.68 9.25 -4.99
CA ASP A 68 -27.51 10.20 -6.10
C ASP A 68 -27.07 11.61 -5.63
N ASP A 69 -27.18 11.91 -4.32
CA ASP A 69 -26.77 13.17 -3.71
C ASP A 69 -25.41 13.10 -2.99
N GLY A 70 -24.75 11.94 -2.97
CA GLY A 70 -23.44 11.74 -2.35
C GLY A 70 -23.44 11.83 -0.83
N ALA A 71 -24.60 11.70 -0.19
CA ALA A 71 -24.73 11.66 1.25
C ALA A 71 -24.16 10.36 1.86
N THR A 72 -24.12 9.26 1.11
CA THR A 72 -23.54 7.97 1.53
C THR A 72 -22.72 7.31 0.44
N TYR A 73 -21.65 6.64 0.85
CA TYR A 73 -20.86 5.75 0.00
C TYR A 73 -20.40 4.53 0.79
N CYS A 74 -20.74 3.36 0.27
CA CYS A 74 -20.47 2.06 0.85
C CYS A 74 -19.93 1.09 -0.21
N VAL A 75 -19.13 0.13 0.27
CA VAL A 75 -18.64 -1.00 -0.53
C VAL A 75 -19.06 -2.30 0.15
N ALA A 76 -19.37 -3.33 -0.63
CA ALA A 76 -19.58 -4.68 -0.12
C ALA A 76 -18.71 -5.70 -0.86
N ALA A 77 -18.13 -6.64 -0.12
CA ALA A 77 -17.38 -7.77 -0.66
C ALA A 77 -17.32 -8.91 0.36
N GLY A 78 -17.38 -10.17 -0.09
CA GLY A 78 -17.21 -11.34 0.79
C GLY A 78 -18.20 -11.43 1.96
N GLY A 79 -19.41 -10.85 1.82
CA GLY A 79 -20.42 -10.79 2.89
C GLY A 79 -20.19 -9.68 3.93
N LYS A 80 -19.19 -8.81 3.76
CA LYS A 80 -18.90 -7.66 4.62
C LYS A 80 -19.24 -6.35 3.90
N LYS A 81 -19.91 -5.43 4.60
CA LYS A 81 -20.17 -4.06 4.16
C LYS A 81 -19.21 -3.09 4.87
N TYR A 82 -18.67 -2.15 4.11
CA TYR A 82 -17.75 -1.09 4.53
C TYR A 82 -18.44 0.25 4.29
N VAL A 83 -18.65 1.04 5.35
CA VAL A 83 -19.15 2.42 5.23
C VAL A 83 -17.94 3.33 5.06
N ILE A 84 -17.85 4.00 3.91
CA ILE A 84 -16.73 4.89 3.56
C ILE A 84 -17.11 6.33 3.90
N TRP A 85 -18.30 6.76 3.46
CA TRP A 85 -18.88 8.05 3.76
C TRP A 85 -20.35 7.92 4.14
N ASP A 86 -20.79 8.78 5.06
CA ASP A 86 -22.17 8.91 5.55
C ASP A 86 -22.25 10.29 6.24
N ILE A 87 -23.16 11.18 5.84
CA ILE A 87 -23.34 12.50 6.49
C ILE A 87 -23.71 12.42 7.98
N GLY A 88 -24.24 11.28 8.43
CA GLY A 88 -24.52 10.98 9.84
C GLY A 88 -23.28 10.51 10.62
N ALA A 89 -22.18 10.17 9.94
CA ALA A 89 -20.94 9.74 10.59
C ALA A 89 -20.21 10.94 11.23
N LYS A 90 -19.89 10.82 12.52
CA LYS A 90 -19.21 11.87 13.29
C LYS A 90 -17.73 12.10 12.94
N SER A 91 -17.18 11.39 11.95
CA SER A 91 -15.76 11.45 11.64
C SER A 91 -15.49 11.55 10.14
N GLN A 92 -14.63 12.49 9.78
CA GLN A 92 -14.30 12.87 8.40
C GLN A 92 -13.25 11.96 7.76
N ASP A 93 -12.92 10.82 8.38
CA ASP A 93 -11.83 9.92 7.99
C ASP A 93 -12.18 9.04 6.75
N GLY A 94 -12.94 9.57 5.79
CA GLY A 94 -13.41 8.84 4.61
C GLY A 94 -12.26 8.22 3.81
N TRP A 95 -11.20 8.98 3.57
CA TRP A 95 -9.97 8.52 2.89
C TRP A 95 -9.29 7.36 3.62
N ALA A 96 -9.25 7.39 4.95
CA ALA A 96 -8.71 6.31 5.76
C ALA A 96 -9.61 5.06 5.75
N ARG A 97 -10.94 5.24 5.82
CA ARG A 97 -11.91 4.13 5.70
C ARG A 97 -11.88 3.48 4.32
N ALA A 98 -11.72 4.28 3.26
CA ALA A 98 -11.55 3.82 1.88
C ALA A 98 -10.28 2.98 1.74
N THR A 99 -9.16 3.50 2.24
CA THR A 99 -7.88 2.77 2.29
C THR A 99 -8.02 1.44 3.04
N VAL A 100 -8.62 1.43 4.23
CA VAL A 100 -8.83 0.20 5.01
C VAL A 100 -9.73 -0.78 4.25
N ALA A 101 -10.84 -0.33 3.68
CA ALA A 101 -11.76 -1.18 2.92
C ALA A 101 -11.07 -1.82 1.71
N PHE A 102 -10.38 -1.03 0.88
CA PHE A 102 -9.69 -1.52 -0.31
C PHE A 102 -8.68 -2.61 0.02
N PHE A 103 -7.79 -2.35 0.98
CA PHE A 103 -6.74 -3.30 1.34
C PHE A 103 -7.28 -4.54 2.06
N ASP A 104 -8.35 -4.42 2.86
CA ASP A 104 -8.98 -5.58 3.50
C ASP A 104 -9.70 -6.48 2.48
N ILE A 105 -10.40 -5.91 1.49
CA ILE A 105 -11.04 -6.63 0.38
C ILE A 105 -10.01 -7.40 -0.47
N VAL A 106 -8.89 -6.75 -0.82
CA VAL A 106 -7.81 -7.39 -1.58
C VAL A 106 -7.14 -8.49 -0.76
N ASN A 107 -6.85 -8.26 0.53
CA ASN A 107 -6.23 -9.29 1.38
C ASN A 107 -7.17 -10.45 1.73
N ALA A 108 -8.48 -10.22 1.86
CA ALA A 108 -9.47 -11.29 1.99
C ALA A 108 -9.52 -12.18 0.74
N SER A 109 -9.33 -11.60 -0.46
CA SER A 109 -9.17 -12.35 -1.71
C SER A 109 -7.87 -13.18 -1.74
N LEU A 110 -6.86 -12.81 -0.95
CA LEU A 110 -5.55 -13.46 -0.85
C LEU A 110 -5.45 -14.47 0.30
N ALA A 111 -6.55 -14.86 0.95
CA ALA A 111 -6.52 -15.65 2.19
C ALA A 111 -5.79 -17.02 2.08
N SER A 112 -5.67 -17.59 0.87
CA SER A 112 -4.91 -18.81 0.59
C SER A 112 -3.57 -18.58 -0.13
N SER A 113 -3.11 -17.34 -0.19
CA SER A 113 -1.87 -16.95 -0.87
C SER A 113 -0.73 -16.73 0.12
N GLU A 114 0.51 -16.97 -0.31
CA GLU A 114 1.71 -16.57 0.44
C GLU A 114 1.98 -15.06 0.35
N HIS A 115 1.32 -14.38 -0.60
CA HIS A 115 1.42 -12.94 -0.81
C HIS A 115 0.25 -12.19 -0.17
N ARG A 116 0.54 -11.02 0.36
CA ARG A 116 -0.44 -10.02 0.81
C ARG A 116 -0.21 -8.71 0.09
N PHE A 117 -1.26 -7.92 -0.06
CA PHE A 117 -1.19 -6.59 -0.63
C PHE A 117 -0.98 -5.60 0.52
N TYR A 118 0.21 -4.99 0.58
CA TYR A 118 0.59 -4.04 1.61
C TYR A 118 0.56 -2.62 1.07
N ALA A 119 0.13 -1.67 1.90
CA ALA A 119 0.11 -0.27 1.55
C ALA A 119 1.52 0.33 1.62
N LEU A 120 1.79 1.30 0.76
CA LEU A 120 2.96 2.19 0.75
C LEU A 120 2.43 3.62 0.71
N TYR A 121 3.10 4.53 1.43
CA TYR A 121 2.68 5.93 1.57
C TYR A 121 1.20 6.07 2.01
N GLY A 122 0.53 7.15 1.66
CA GLY A 122 -0.87 7.42 2.02
C GLY A 122 -1.34 8.77 1.44
N GLY A 123 -2.64 9.07 1.58
CA GLY A 123 -3.24 10.21 0.88
C GLY A 123 -3.20 10.00 -0.62
N ASN A 124 -2.94 11.07 -1.38
CA ASN A 124 -2.85 11.01 -2.84
C ASN A 124 -1.63 10.22 -3.37
N ASP A 125 -0.60 9.99 -2.55
CA ASP A 125 0.54 9.14 -2.90
C ASP A 125 0.32 7.65 -2.54
N LEU A 126 -0.87 7.28 -2.04
CA LEU A 126 -1.18 5.92 -1.63
C LEU A 126 -0.81 4.93 -2.73
N SER A 127 -0.19 3.83 -2.36
CA SER A 127 0.19 2.79 -3.30
C SER A 127 0.08 1.43 -2.61
N GLY A 128 0.07 0.37 -3.40
CA GLY A 128 0.09 -0.99 -2.87
C GLY A 128 1.05 -1.90 -3.63
N LEU A 129 1.56 -2.90 -2.92
CA LEU A 129 2.54 -3.84 -3.45
C LEU A 129 2.24 -5.24 -2.90
N PHE A 130 2.26 -6.25 -3.78
CA PHE A 130 2.18 -7.65 -3.37
C PHE A 130 3.53 -8.10 -2.82
N LEU A 131 3.57 -8.51 -1.55
CA LEU A 131 4.77 -9.01 -0.90
C LEU A 131 4.44 -10.28 -0.12
N THR A 132 5.42 -11.16 0.02
CA THR A 132 5.42 -12.17 1.09
C THR A 132 5.67 -11.51 2.45
N GLU A 133 5.32 -12.20 3.52
CA GLU A 133 5.63 -11.75 4.89
C GLU A 133 7.15 -11.56 5.11
N GLN A 134 7.97 -12.36 4.43
CA GLN A 134 9.44 -12.27 4.52
C GLN A 134 9.97 -10.99 3.88
N GLU A 135 9.45 -10.60 2.71
CA GLU A 135 9.81 -9.36 2.02
C GLU A 135 9.30 -8.13 2.78
N PHE A 136 8.07 -8.17 3.30
CA PHE A 136 7.53 -7.14 4.19
C PHE A 136 8.45 -6.90 5.40
N ALA A 137 8.85 -7.97 6.10
CA ALA A 137 9.76 -7.91 7.23
C ALA A 137 11.19 -7.49 6.84
N ALA A 138 11.68 -7.85 5.65
CA ALA A 138 12.97 -7.40 5.13
C ALA A 138 12.96 -5.88 4.84
N ALA A 139 11.93 -5.39 4.15
CA ALA A 139 11.76 -3.98 3.83
C ALA A 139 11.71 -3.10 5.09
N ARG A 140 10.92 -3.47 6.10
CA ARG A 140 10.84 -2.72 7.37
C ARG A 140 12.14 -2.71 8.18
N ARG A 141 13.05 -3.69 7.97
CA ARG A 141 14.40 -3.70 8.59
C ARG A 141 15.42 -2.85 7.84
N ALA A 142 15.30 -2.77 6.51
CA ALA A 142 16.26 -2.06 5.65
C ALA A 142 15.90 -0.57 5.45
N ILE A 143 14.61 -0.24 5.36
CA ILE A 143 14.13 1.13 5.17
C ILE A 143 14.21 1.90 6.49
N LYS A 144 14.94 3.03 6.48
CA LYS A 144 15.23 3.82 7.70
C LYS A 144 14.09 4.72 8.17
N LYS A 145 13.20 5.14 7.27
CA LYS A 145 12.09 6.06 7.57
C LYS A 145 10.79 5.26 7.72
N PRO A 146 10.11 5.30 8.89
CA PRO A 146 8.84 4.60 9.08
C PRO A 146 7.79 4.94 8.02
N ALA A 147 7.66 6.22 7.63
CA ALA A 147 6.73 6.68 6.58
C ALA A 147 6.94 6.05 5.18
N HIS A 148 8.06 5.35 4.95
CA HIS A 148 8.37 4.61 3.71
C HIS A 148 8.22 3.09 3.89
N TRP A 149 7.84 2.61 5.08
CA TRP A 149 7.61 1.19 5.32
C TRP A 149 6.35 0.70 4.60
N PRO A 150 6.35 -0.54 4.06
CA PRO A 150 5.10 -1.19 3.76
C PRO A 150 4.30 -1.39 5.06
N TRP A 151 2.99 -1.21 5.00
CA TRP A 151 2.09 -1.26 6.16
C TRP A 151 0.78 -1.99 5.85
N VAL A 152 0.05 -2.34 6.90
CA VAL A 152 -1.26 -2.99 6.81
C VAL A 152 -2.30 -1.99 7.33
N PRO A 153 -3.23 -1.52 6.47
CA PRO A 153 -4.35 -0.72 6.92
C PRO A 153 -5.23 -1.49 7.91
N VAL A 154 -5.58 -0.85 9.03
CA VAL A 154 -6.47 -1.37 10.07
C VAL A 154 -7.50 -0.33 10.45
N ASN A 155 -8.73 -0.74 10.79
CA ASN A 155 -9.80 0.19 11.17
C ASN A 155 -9.64 0.71 12.62
N GLN A 156 -8.52 1.36 12.91
CA GLN A 156 -8.19 1.87 14.25
C GLN A 156 -7.59 3.29 14.17
N PRO A 157 -8.32 4.34 14.61
CA PRO A 157 -7.79 5.70 14.65
C PRO A 157 -6.66 5.84 15.69
N PRO A 158 -5.81 6.88 15.58
CA PRO A 158 -5.88 7.97 14.60
C PRO A 158 -5.15 7.69 13.28
N HIS A 159 -4.28 6.68 13.22
CA HIS A 159 -3.39 6.47 12.06
C HIS A 159 -3.78 5.30 11.15
N TYR A 160 -4.78 4.50 11.53
CA TYR A 160 -5.30 3.41 10.70
C TYR A 160 -4.25 2.39 10.24
N GLY A 161 -3.17 2.22 11.00
CA GLY A 161 -2.03 1.36 10.67
C GLY A 161 -0.87 2.07 9.97
N TYR A 162 -1.01 3.34 9.59
CA TYR A 162 0.06 4.11 8.94
C TYR A 162 1.28 4.30 9.87
N PRO A 163 2.50 4.03 9.39
CA PRO A 163 3.71 4.04 10.21
C PRO A 163 4.22 5.47 10.48
N VAL A 164 3.78 6.06 11.59
CA VAL A 164 4.28 7.34 12.11
C VAL A 164 5.56 7.17 12.97
N GLU A 165 6.39 8.21 13.05
CA GLU A 165 7.52 8.22 13.97
C GLU A 165 7.04 8.14 15.44
N GLY A 166 7.67 7.28 16.24
CA GLY A 166 7.29 7.04 17.63
C GLY A 166 6.24 5.95 17.86
N ALA A 167 5.63 5.39 16.80
CA ALA A 167 4.78 4.20 16.91
C ALA A 167 5.61 2.91 16.80
N VAL A 168 6.00 2.34 17.94
CA VAL A 168 6.64 1.03 18.11
C VAL A 168 6.01 0.25 19.26
#